data_AF-A0A0D3JI40-F1
#
_entry.id   AF-A0A0D3JI40-F1
#
_cell.length_a   1.000
_cell.length_b   1.000
_cell.length_c   1.000
_cell.angle_alpha   90.00
_cell.angle_beta   90.00
_cell.angle_gamma   90.00
#
_symmetry.space_group_name_H-M   'P 1'
#
loop_
_entity.id
_entity.type
_entity.pdbx_description
1 polymer ?
#
loop_
_entity_poly.entity_id
_entity_poly.type
_entity_poly.pdbx_seq_one_letter_code
_entity_poly.pdbx_strand_id
1 'polypeptide(L)'
;MLPLQLSGLGLSASPRALPEGVSSGGVVRYFAFGSNLLRSKMDKRGETGVIACTAGVVPDHRLAFNMRMFPPLEPSMASIEPSPGEVCEGALYTLTRDGYEALWQSEGGGMERPGYEEVSVPVSVDGTIVQAVTLRAAPWMRLRRDAPPSARYKELIVQGAVELGLSDAYVSMLSALPAASPSPALRALATAHGVVAVLLLRLSAALGAPWARRVLAPVRAACYALLRAQASSRAEAQRGAARSASATLVGFTSEAAMAAILLPTAALGASARLVLRACGREGWVRFGPPSARRRAPAR
;
A
#
# COMPACT_ATOMS: atom_id res chain seq x y z
N MET A 1 -50.85 19.88 11.85
CA MET A 1 -50.33 18.63 11.27
C MET A 1 -50.44 18.72 9.75
N LEU A 2 -49.30 18.86 9.07
CA LEU A 2 -49.06 18.42 7.70
C LEU A 2 -47.54 18.41 7.49
N PRO A 3 -46.93 17.35 6.92
CA PRO A 3 -45.49 17.18 6.90
C PRO A 3 -44.86 17.91 5.72
N LEU A 4 -43.80 18.69 5.98
CA LEU A 4 -42.90 19.21 4.95
C LEU A 4 -41.94 18.07 4.54
N GLN A 5 -42.24 17.43 3.41
CA GLN A 5 -41.28 16.56 2.72
C GLN A 5 -40.17 17.42 2.12
N LEU A 6 -38.96 17.33 2.69
CA LEU A 6 -37.73 17.74 2.03
C LEU A 6 -37.22 16.57 1.18
N SER A 7 -37.84 16.38 0.01
CA SER A 7 -37.24 15.61 -1.09
C SER A 7 -36.19 16.49 -1.76
N GLY A 8 -34.99 16.54 -1.18
CA GLY A 8 -33.86 17.30 -1.70
C GLY A 8 -32.88 16.42 -2.48
N LEU A 9 -33.04 16.42 -3.80
CA LEU A 9 -31.98 16.31 -4.81
C LEU A 9 -30.90 15.24 -4.58
N GLY A 10 -31.24 13.99 -4.92
CA GLY A 10 -30.25 12.99 -5.32
C GLY A 10 -29.58 13.38 -6.63
N LEU A 11 -28.65 14.34 -6.59
CA LEU A 11 -27.66 14.50 -7.65
C LEU A 11 -26.71 13.31 -7.52
N SER A 12 -27.01 12.23 -8.25
CA SER A 12 -26.02 11.21 -8.56
C SER A 12 -24.86 11.94 -9.24
N ALA A 13 -23.77 12.17 -8.51
CA ALA A 13 -22.56 12.72 -9.08
C ALA A 13 -22.19 11.82 -10.26
N SER A 14 -22.03 12.42 -11.46
CA SER A 14 -21.67 11.65 -12.64
C SER A 14 -20.44 10.79 -12.33
N PRO A 15 -20.45 9.50 -12.68
CA PRO A 15 -19.32 8.62 -12.40
C PRO A 15 -18.04 9.24 -12.95
N ARG A 16 -16.98 9.20 -12.15
CA ARG A 16 -15.68 9.70 -12.56
C ARG A 16 -15.25 9.05 -13.87
N ALA A 17 -14.62 9.84 -14.75
CA ALA A 17 -14.06 9.32 -15.99
C ALA A 17 -12.95 8.30 -15.69
N LEU A 18 -12.96 7.19 -16.44
CA LEU A 18 -11.95 6.15 -16.40
C LEU A 18 -11.01 6.28 -17.61
N PRO A 19 -9.80 5.71 -17.55
CA PRO A 19 -8.95 5.58 -18.73
C PRO A 19 -9.68 4.91 -19.90
N GLU A 20 -9.33 5.31 -21.12
CA GLU A 20 -10.02 4.82 -22.32
C GLU A 20 -9.89 3.30 -22.49
N GLY A 21 -10.97 2.65 -22.94
CA GLY A 21 -11.00 1.22 -23.25
C GLY A 21 -11.09 0.27 -22.05
N VAL A 22 -10.95 0.75 -20.82
CA VAL A 22 -10.98 -0.10 -19.60
C VAL A 22 -12.39 -0.43 -19.11
N SER A 23 -13.40 0.25 -19.64
CA SER A 23 -14.81 0.05 -19.32
C SER A 23 -15.63 -0.15 -20.58
N SER A 24 -16.50 -1.16 -20.56
CA SER A 24 -17.47 -1.44 -21.62
C SER A 24 -18.67 -2.15 -21.01
N GLY A 25 -19.88 -1.89 -21.53
CA GLY A 25 -21.10 -2.56 -21.07
C GLY A 25 -21.42 -2.41 -19.57
N GLY A 26 -21.01 -1.30 -18.94
CA GLY A 26 -21.27 -1.04 -17.51
C GLY A 26 -20.34 -1.76 -16.53
N VAL A 27 -19.34 -2.49 -17.04
CA VAL A 27 -18.30 -3.14 -16.23
C VAL A 27 -16.95 -2.44 -16.40
N VAL A 28 -16.05 -2.69 -15.45
CA VAL A 28 -14.68 -2.17 -15.43
C VAL A 28 -13.70 -3.33 -15.35
N ARG A 29 -12.69 -3.32 -16.21
CA ARG A 29 -11.56 -4.24 -16.16
C ARG A 29 -10.48 -3.65 -15.29
N TYR A 30 -10.19 -4.29 -14.17
CA TYR A 30 -9.20 -3.85 -13.19
C TYR A 30 -8.09 -4.87 -13.06
N PHE A 31 -6.84 -4.45 -13.27
CA PHE A 31 -5.68 -5.32 -13.10
C PHE A 31 -5.04 -5.11 -11.72
N ALA A 32 -4.99 -6.17 -10.91
CA ALA A 32 -4.38 -6.18 -9.59
C ALA A 32 -3.07 -6.96 -9.60
N PHE A 33 -2.03 -6.41 -8.99
CA PHE A 33 -0.71 -7.05 -8.85
C PHE A 33 -0.14 -6.97 -7.42
N GLY A 34 -0.82 -6.27 -6.52
CA GLY A 34 -0.45 -6.09 -5.11
C GLY A 34 -1.26 -6.98 -4.17
N SER A 35 -1.56 -6.51 -2.96
CA SER A 35 -2.35 -7.29 -1.99
C SER A 35 -3.74 -7.68 -2.46
N ASN A 36 -4.28 -7.02 -3.48
CA ASN A 36 -5.59 -7.35 -4.06
C ASN A 36 -5.53 -8.60 -4.95
N LEU A 37 -4.35 -9.25 -5.12
CA LEU A 37 -4.26 -10.61 -5.65
C LEU A 37 -4.97 -11.63 -4.75
N LEU A 38 -4.86 -11.45 -3.42
CA LEU A 38 -5.47 -12.36 -2.46
C LEU A 38 -6.97 -12.07 -2.36
N ARG A 39 -7.84 -13.05 -2.61
CA ARG A 39 -9.28 -12.82 -2.68
C ARG A 39 -9.84 -12.26 -1.37
N SER A 40 -9.38 -12.78 -0.23
CA SER A 40 -9.78 -12.30 1.10
C SER A 40 -9.44 -10.83 1.39
N LYS A 41 -8.51 -10.23 0.63
CA LYS A 41 -8.23 -8.79 0.66
C LYS A 41 -9.14 -8.03 -0.29
N MET A 42 -9.34 -8.54 -1.50
CA MET A 42 -10.23 -7.96 -2.50
C MET A 42 -11.67 -7.83 -1.96
N ASP A 43 -12.18 -8.84 -1.27
CA ASP A 43 -13.52 -8.84 -0.68
C ASP A 43 -13.69 -7.81 0.46
N LYS A 44 -12.59 -7.27 0.99
CA LYS A 44 -12.59 -6.23 2.04
C LYS A 44 -12.47 -4.82 1.49
N ARG A 45 -12.42 -4.64 0.16
CA ARG A 45 -12.33 -3.33 -0.52
C ARG A 45 -13.70 -2.67 -0.77
N GLY A 46 -14.71 -3.10 -0.03
CA GLY A 46 -16.10 -2.69 -0.18
C GLY A 46 -16.90 -3.72 -0.97
N GLU A 47 -18.10 -3.34 -1.39
CA GLU A 47 -18.97 -4.15 -2.25
C GLU A 47 -18.46 -4.09 -3.70
N THR A 48 -17.31 -4.71 -3.95
CA THR A 48 -16.60 -4.62 -5.23
C THR A 48 -17.34 -5.24 -6.42
N GLY A 49 -18.42 -6.00 -6.17
CA GLY A 49 -19.25 -6.58 -7.22
C GLY A 49 -18.43 -7.39 -8.24
N VAL A 50 -17.49 -8.20 -7.76
CA VAL A 50 -16.61 -8.99 -8.63
C VAL A 50 -17.45 -9.96 -9.46
N ILE A 51 -17.44 -9.79 -10.77
CA ILE A 51 -18.14 -10.62 -11.76
C ILE A 51 -17.25 -11.78 -12.20
N ALA A 52 -15.99 -11.48 -12.49
CA ALA A 52 -15.00 -12.47 -12.94
C ALA A 52 -13.59 -12.09 -12.45
N CYS A 53 -12.73 -13.09 -12.33
CA CYS A 53 -11.32 -12.96 -12.00
C CYS A 53 -10.54 -14.02 -12.76
N THR A 54 -9.49 -13.64 -13.48
CA THR A 54 -8.58 -14.56 -14.16
C THR A 54 -7.15 -14.07 -14.05
N ALA A 55 -6.18 -14.97 -14.19
CA ALA A 55 -4.78 -14.59 -14.30
C ALA A 55 -4.53 -13.81 -15.60
N GLY A 56 -3.62 -12.85 -15.56
CA GLY A 56 -3.22 -12.07 -16.72
C GLY A 56 -1.81 -11.52 -16.59
N VAL A 57 -1.23 -11.18 -17.74
CA VAL A 57 0.16 -10.71 -17.84
C VAL A 57 0.19 -9.35 -18.50
N VAL A 58 0.85 -8.39 -17.87
CA VAL A 58 1.15 -7.09 -18.48
C VAL A 58 2.59 -7.12 -19.00
N PRO A 59 2.82 -7.11 -20.32
CA PRO A 59 4.15 -7.05 -20.90
C PRO A 59 4.78 -5.65 -20.73
N ASP A 60 6.10 -5.60 -20.82
CA ASP A 60 6.92 -4.37 -20.73
C ASP A 60 6.68 -3.57 -19.44
N HIS A 61 6.29 -4.26 -18.37
CA HIS A 61 6.05 -3.70 -17.06
C HIS A 61 6.61 -4.63 -15.99
N ARG A 62 7.03 -4.03 -14.88
CA ARG A 62 7.49 -4.78 -13.69
C ARG A 62 6.65 -4.42 -12.48
N LEU A 63 6.50 -5.38 -11.57
CA LEU A 63 6.09 -5.10 -10.20
C LEU A 63 7.16 -4.21 -9.52
N ALA A 64 6.72 -3.11 -8.93
CA ALA A 64 7.59 -2.18 -8.22
C ALA A 64 7.16 -2.01 -6.76
N PHE A 65 8.11 -1.85 -5.86
CA PHE A 65 7.85 -1.50 -4.45
C PHE A 65 8.29 -0.07 -4.16
N ASN A 66 7.70 0.87 -4.89
CA ASN A 66 8.07 2.28 -4.85
C ASN A 66 6.97 3.21 -4.32
N MET A 67 5.78 2.69 -3.96
CA MET A 67 4.78 3.46 -3.23
C MET A 67 5.28 3.69 -1.80
N ARG A 68 5.76 4.90 -1.48
CA ARG A 68 6.33 5.18 -0.14
C ARG A 68 5.28 5.07 0.96
N MET A 69 5.64 4.44 2.07
CA MET A 69 4.81 4.33 3.26
C MET A 69 5.60 4.63 4.55
N PHE A 70 5.50 3.79 5.58
CA PHE A 70 6.02 4.02 6.92
C PHE A 70 7.13 3.03 7.29
N PRO A 71 8.41 3.34 6.99
CA PRO A 71 9.52 2.47 7.34
C PRO A 71 9.80 2.48 8.85
N PRO A 72 10.28 1.38 9.44
CA PRO A 72 10.48 0.05 8.84
C PRO A 72 9.25 -0.88 8.92
N LEU A 73 8.10 -0.44 9.42
CA LEU A 73 6.93 -1.32 9.64
C LEU A 73 6.28 -1.75 8.32
N GLU A 74 5.92 -0.78 7.50
CA GLU A 74 5.31 -0.97 6.18
C GLU A 74 6.03 -0.01 5.23
N PRO A 75 7.27 -0.31 4.79
CA PRO A 75 8.11 0.69 4.12
C PRO A 75 7.57 1.11 2.76
N SER A 76 7.04 0.16 2.00
CA SER A 76 6.54 0.35 0.65
C SER A 76 5.37 -0.57 0.36
N MET A 77 4.51 -0.13 -0.56
CA MET A 77 3.45 -0.94 -1.17
C MET A 77 3.75 -1.16 -2.66
N ALA A 78 3.01 -2.07 -3.27
CA ALA A 78 3.14 -2.39 -4.68
C ALA A 78 2.72 -1.19 -5.56
N SER A 79 3.39 -1.09 -6.69
CA SER A 79 3.10 -0.23 -7.84
C SER A 79 3.47 -1.03 -9.09
N ILE A 80 3.20 -0.46 -10.26
CA ILE A 80 3.63 -0.99 -11.55
C ILE A 80 4.40 0.09 -12.30
N GLU A 81 5.54 -0.25 -12.89
CA GLU A 81 6.34 0.68 -13.68
C GLU A 81 6.66 0.07 -15.05
N PRO A 82 6.76 0.88 -16.11
CA PRO A 82 7.30 0.42 -17.38
C PRO A 82 8.70 -0.16 -17.20
N SER A 83 8.93 -1.32 -17.79
CA SER A 83 10.24 -1.97 -17.86
C SER A 83 10.27 -2.89 -19.08
N PRO A 84 10.81 -2.42 -20.23
CA PRO A 84 10.81 -3.19 -21.46
C PRO A 84 11.44 -4.58 -21.28
N GLY A 85 10.77 -5.62 -21.79
CA GLY A 85 11.22 -7.01 -21.68
C GLY A 85 10.95 -7.69 -20.33
N GLU A 86 10.44 -6.97 -19.32
CA GLU A 86 9.90 -7.58 -18.10
C GLU A 86 8.39 -7.78 -18.20
N VAL A 87 7.85 -8.61 -17.31
CA VAL A 87 6.41 -8.87 -17.23
C VAL A 87 5.92 -8.71 -15.79
N CYS A 88 4.69 -8.19 -15.66
CA CYS A 88 3.97 -8.14 -14.40
C CYS A 88 2.77 -9.07 -14.49
N GLU A 89 2.81 -10.21 -13.79
CA GLU A 89 1.65 -11.09 -13.66
C GLU A 89 0.72 -10.61 -12.55
N GLY A 90 -0.57 -10.86 -12.71
CA GLY A 90 -1.57 -10.50 -11.72
C GLY A 90 -2.99 -10.96 -12.07
N ALA A 91 -3.97 -10.39 -11.37
CA ALA A 91 -5.39 -10.70 -11.55
C ALA A 91 -6.06 -9.66 -12.44
N LEU A 92 -6.71 -10.12 -13.52
CA LEU A 92 -7.69 -9.34 -14.26
C LEU A 92 -9.08 -9.55 -13.66
N TYR A 93 -9.55 -8.55 -12.91
CA TYR A 93 -10.90 -8.50 -12.39
C TYR A 93 -11.86 -7.86 -13.39
N THR A 94 -13.07 -8.38 -13.47
CA THR A 94 -14.24 -7.69 -14.04
C THR A 94 -15.14 -7.27 -12.89
N LEU A 95 -15.32 -5.96 -12.72
CA LEU A 95 -16.10 -5.37 -11.63
C LEU A 95 -17.30 -4.62 -12.20
N THR A 96 -18.36 -4.46 -11.41
CA THR A 96 -19.37 -3.45 -11.71
C THR A 96 -18.76 -2.04 -11.65
N ARG A 97 -19.37 -1.05 -12.31
CA ARG A 97 -18.90 0.34 -12.23
C ARG A 97 -18.82 0.84 -10.78
N ASP A 98 -19.86 0.62 -10.00
CA ASP A 98 -19.93 1.03 -8.59
C ASP A 98 -18.93 0.26 -7.72
N GLY A 99 -18.74 -1.02 -8.00
CA GLY A 99 -17.78 -1.86 -7.31
C GLY A 99 -16.34 -1.41 -7.51
N TYR A 100 -16.00 -0.92 -8.71
CA TYR A 100 -14.71 -0.29 -8.95
C TYR A 100 -14.55 1.04 -8.18
N GLU A 101 -15.59 1.88 -8.11
CA GLU A 101 -15.53 3.10 -7.31
C GLU A 101 -15.33 2.81 -5.82
N ALA A 102 -16.01 1.79 -5.27
CA ALA A 102 -15.76 1.34 -3.90
C ALA A 102 -14.30 0.91 -3.69
N LEU A 103 -13.72 0.17 -4.65
CA LEU A 103 -12.31 -0.20 -4.64
C LEU A 103 -11.41 1.04 -4.65
N TRP A 104 -11.64 1.97 -5.57
CA TRP A 104 -10.85 3.20 -5.69
C TRP A 104 -10.86 4.01 -4.39
N GLN A 105 -12.03 4.16 -3.77
CA GLN A 105 -12.16 4.81 -2.47
C GLN A 105 -11.35 4.09 -1.38
N SER A 106 -11.38 2.76 -1.35
CA SER A 106 -10.64 1.96 -0.38
C SER A 106 -9.11 2.03 -0.54
N GLU A 107 -8.62 2.38 -1.73
CA GLU A 107 -7.20 2.62 -2.02
C GLU A 107 -6.80 4.10 -1.78
N GLY A 108 -7.71 4.91 -1.25
CA GLY A 108 -7.47 6.31 -0.90
C GLY A 108 -7.83 7.29 -2.02
N GLY A 109 -8.60 6.86 -3.00
CA GLY A 109 -9.03 7.65 -4.15
C GLY A 109 -9.89 8.87 -3.83
N GLY A 110 -10.59 8.87 -2.68
CA GLY A 110 -11.38 10.02 -2.20
C GLY A 110 -10.59 11.07 -1.43
N MET A 111 -9.27 10.90 -1.27
CA MET A 111 -8.45 11.93 -0.64
C MET A 111 -8.24 13.10 -1.61
N GLU A 112 -8.06 14.31 -1.09
CA GLU A 112 -7.70 15.51 -1.88
C GLU A 112 -6.47 15.26 -2.77
N ARG A 113 -5.54 14.43 -2.29
CA ARG A 113 -4.37 14.00 -3.03
C ARG A 113 -4.17 12.49 -2.88
N PRO A 114 -4.73 11.67 -3.79
CA PRO A 114 -4.61 10.21 -3.74
C PRO A 114 -3.16 9.75 -3.83
N GLY A 115 -2.85 8.65 -3.15
CA GLY A 115 -1.51 8.06 -3.17
C GLY A 115 -1.19 7.30 -4.46
N TYR A 116 -2.23 6.82 -5.14
CA TYR A 116 -2.17 6.18 -6.44
C TYR A 116 -2.73 7.11 -7.53
N GLU A 117 -2.36 6.84 -8.77
CA GLU A 117 -2.98 7.34 -9.99
C GLU A 117 -3.49 6.14 -10.81
N GLU A 118 -4.56 6.34 -11.56
CA GLU A 118 -5.06 5.32 -12.48
C GLU A 118 -4.31 5.39 -13.80
N VAL A 119 -3.94 4.23 -14.32
CA VAL A 119 -3.33 4.09 -15.64
C VAL A 119 -4.00 2.94 -16.38
N SER A 120 -4.04 3.02 -17.72
CA SER A 120 -4.48 1.91 -18.56
C SER A 120 -3.28 1.03 -18.92
N VAL A 121 -3.43 -0.28 -18.83
CA VAL A 121 -2.41 -1.27 -19.20
C VAL A 121 -3.00 -2.36 -20.09
N PRO A 122 -2.25 -2.83 -21.10
CA PRO A 122 -2.64 -3.97 -21.91
C PRO A 122 -2.37 -5.26 -21.13
N VAL A 123 -3.43 -6.01 -20.82
CA VAL A 123 -3.33 -7.30 -20.11
C VAL A 123 -3.54 -8.42 -21.11
N SER A 124 -2.55 -9.29 -21.27
CA SER A 124 -2.65 -10.53 -22.02
C SER A 124 -3.31 -11.62 -21.18
N VAL A 125 -4.41 -12.17 -21.67
CA VAL A 125 -5.14 -13.30 -21.09
C VAL A 125 -5.41 -14.28 -22.22
N ASP A 126 -4.86 -15.50 -22.12
CA ASP A 126 -5.04 -16.56 -23.11
C ASP A 126 -4.79 -16.11 -24.56
N GLY A 127 -3.76 -15.28 -24.77
CA GLY A 127 -3.38 -14.73 -26.07
C GLY A 127 -4.23 -13.55 -26.56
N THR A 128 -5.23 -13.13 -25.79
CA THR A 128 -6.05 -11.93 -26.09
C THR A 128 -5.60 -10.75 -25.23
N ILE A 129 -5.50 -9.57 -25.84
CA ILE A 129 -5.20 -8.33 -25.11
C ILE A 129 -6.50 -7.66 -24.66
N VAL A 130 -6.59 -7.35 -23.37
CA VAL A 130 -7.67 -6.60 -22.74
C VAL A 130 -7.09 -5.35 -22.10
N GLN A 131 -7.67 -4.17 -22.40
CA GLN A 131 -7.30 -2.95 -21.68
C GLN A 131 -7.92 -2.96 -20.30
N ALA A 132 -7.10 -2.72 -19.28
CA ALA A 132 -7.54 -2.67 -17.89
C ALA A 132 -6.99 -1.44 -17.19
N VAL A 133 -7.79 -0.88 -16.28
CA VAL A 133 -7.30 0.13 -15.35
C VAL A 133 -6.48 -0.55 -14.26
N THR A 134 -5.38 0.08 -13.87
CA THR A 134 -4.61 -0.33 -12.71
C THR A 134 -4.09 0.88 -11.95
N LEU A 135 -3.51 0.66 -10.76
CA LEU A 135 -3.12 1.71 -9.83
C LEU A 135 -1.61 1.82 -9.73
N ARG A 136 -1.04 2.90 -10.25
CA ARG A 136 0.39 3.21 -10.13
C ARG A 136 0.62 4.21 -9.00
N ALA A 137 1.70 4.09 -8.25
CA ALA A 137 2.03 5.05 -7.21
C ALA A 137 2.11 6.46 -7.82
N ALA A 138 1.35 7.42 -7.29
CA ALA A 138 1.34 8.78 -7.82
C ALA A 138 2.74 9.41 -7.74
N PRO A 139 3.14 10.31 -8.65
CA PRO A 139 4.50 10.86 -8.70
C PRO A 139 5.00 11.43 -7.38
N TRP A 140 4.08 12.01 -6.60
CA TRP A 140 4.42 12.59 -5.31
C TRP A 140 4.68 11.55 -4.23
N MET A 141 4.18 10.31 -4.34
CA MET A 141 4.41 9.17 -3.44
C MET A 141 5.51 8.22 -3.92
N ARG A 142 5.85 8.28 -5.21
CA ARG A 142 6.80 7.37 -5.84
C ARG A 142 8.23 7.60 -5.33
N LEU A 143 8.86 6.53 -4.86
CA LEU A 143 10.29 6.51 -4.55
C LEU A 143 11.10 6.43 -5.85
N ARG A 144 12.25 7.12 -5.89
CA ARG A 144 13.20 7.02 -7.03
C ARG A 144 13.82 5.63 -7.18
N ARG A 145 13.87 4.87 -6.09
CA ARG A 145 14.37 3.49 -6.02
C ARG A 145 13.44 2.71 -5.12
N ASP A 146 13.10 1.51 -5.53
CA ASP A 146 12.29 0.58 -4.76
C ASP A 146 12.86 0.39 -3.35
N ALA A 147 11.96 0.17 -2.41
CA ALA A 147 12.27 -0.24 -1.04
C ALA A 147 11.60 -1.58 -0.79
N PRO A 148 12.17 -2.46 0.05
CA PRO A 148 11.56 -3.75 0.32
C PRO A 148 10.17 -3.57 0.97
N PRO A 149 9.15 -4.36 0.56
CA PRO A 149 7.89 -4.43 1.28
C PRO A 149 8.09 -4.97 2.70
N SER A 150 7.07 -4.87 3.56
CA SER A 150 7.08 -5.64 4.80
C SER A 150 6.94 -7.13 4.51
N ALA A 151 7.49 -7.98 5.39
CA ALA A 151 7.32 -9.43 5.29
C ALA A 151 5.83 -9.83 5.26
N ARG A 152 5.01 -9.16 6.08
CA ARG A 152 3.56 -9.34 6.12
C ARG A 152 2.90 -8.99 4.78
N TYR A 153 3.29 -7.88 4.15
CA TYR A 153 2.70 -7.44 2.88
C TYR A 153 3.13 -8.34 1.72
N LYS A 154 4.41 -8.71 1.66
CA LYS A 154 4.94 -9.69 0.70
C LYS A 154 4.16 -11.00 0.76
N GLU A 155 3.92 -11.52 1.96
CA GLU A 155 3.17 -12.77 2.17
C GLU A 155 1.78 -12.72 1.54
N LEU A 156 1.06 -11.60 1.66
CA LEU A 156 -0.25 -11.42 1.03
C LEU A 156 -0.18 -11.52 -0.50
N ILE A 157 0.88 -10.98 -1.10
CA ILE A 157 1.08 -11.02 -2.56
C ILE A 157 1.40 -12.45 -2.99
N VAL A 158 2.31 -13.14 -2.28
CA VAL A 158 2.70 -14.53 -2.59
C VAL A 158 1.49 -15.46 -2.46
N GLN A 159 0.73 -15.37 -1.37
CA GLN A 159 -0.47 -16.17 -1.18
C GLN A 159 -1.51 -15.91 -2.27
N GLY A 160 -1.73 -14.64 -2.64
CA GLY A 160 -2.65 -14.29 -3.72
C GLY A 160 -2.18 -14.79 -5.09
N ALA A 161 -0.88 -14.75 -5.37
CA ALA A 161 -0.30 -15.29 -6.59
C ALA A 161 -0.50 -16.80 -6.71
N VAL A 162 -0.29 -17.54 -5.62
CA VAL A 162 -0.54 -18.99 -5.55
C VAL A 162 -2.03 -19.30 -5.69
N GLU A 163 -2.90 -18.59 -4.97
CA GLU A 163 -4.35 -18.77 -5.00
C GLU A 163 -4.93 -18.55 -6.41
N LEU A 164 -4.40 -17.57 -7.14
CA LEU A 164 -4.81 -17.25 -8.50
C LEU A 164 -4.24 -18.21 -9.56
N GLY A 165 -3.23 -19.01 -9.23
CA GLY A 165 -2.53 -19.86 -10.18
C GLY A 165 -1.60 -19.11 -11.13
N LEU A 166 -0.92 -18.06 -10.65
CA LEU A 166 0.16 -17.41 -11.41
C LEU A 166 1.33 -18.37 -11.65
N SER A 167 2.22 -18.04 -12.59
CA SER A 167 3.28 -18.97 -12.98
C SER A 167 4.23 -19.29 -11.82
N ASP A 168 4.72 -20.54 -11.77
CA ASP A 168 5.67 -20.98 -10.74
C ASP A 168 6.93 -20.11 -10.71
N ALA A 169 7.37 -19.64 -11.89
CA ALA A 169 8.50 -18.74 -12.02
C ALA A 169 8.21 -17.39 -11.34
N TYR A 170 7.01 -16.83 -11.53
CA TYR A 170 6.62 -15.57 -10.91
C TYR A 170 6.43 -15.70 -9.40
N VAL A 171 5.78 -16.77 -8.94
CA VAL A 171 5.64 -17.07 -7.49
C VAL A 171 7.01 -17.24 -6.84
N SER A 172 7.95 -17.91 -7.51
CA SER A 172 9.33 -18.07 -7.02
C SER A 172 10.07 -16.72 -6.94
N MET A 173 9.91 -15.87 -7.96
CA MET A 173 10.45 -14.51 -7.97
C MET A 173 9.89 -13.68 -6.80
N LEU A 174 8.57 -13.68 -6.61
CA LEU A 174 7.91 -12.98 -5.51
C LEU A 174 8.42 -13.47 -4.15
N SER A 175 8.55 -14.78 -3.98
CA SER A 175 9.05 -15.42 -2.76
C SER A 175 10.53 -15.11 -2.48
N ALA A 176 11.33 -14.82 -3.51
CA ALA A 176 12.72 -14.42 -3.36
C ALA A 176 12.91 -12.93 -3.04
N LEU A 177 11.88 -12.08 -3.18
CA LEU A 177 11.99 -10.65 -2.91
C LEU A 177 12.45 -10.35 -1.47
N PRO A 178 13.36 -9.37 -1.26
CA PRO A 178 13.74 -8.96 0.07
C PRO A 178 12.54 -8.33 0.80
N ALA A 179 12.43 -8.57 2.10
CA ALA A 179 11.38 -8.00 2.92
C ALA A 179 11.92 -7.39 4.22
N ALA A 180 11.31 -6.28 4.63
CA ALA A 180 11.52 -5.69 5.94
C ALA A 180 10.82 -6.54 7.02
N SER A 181 11.61 -6.99 7.99
CA SER A 181 11.12 -7.69 9.18
C SER A 181 11.86 -7.14 10.41
N PRO A 182 11.53 -5.92 10.86
CA PRO A 182 12.22 -5.27 11.98
C PRO A 182 12.07 -6.09 13.26
N SER A 183 13.07 -6.11 14.14
CA SER A 183 12.93 -6.72 15.47
C SER A 183 11.75 -6.14 16.30
N PRO A 184 11.23 -6.87 17.30
CA PRO A 184 10.16 -6.36 18.18
C PRO A 184 10.48 -5.01 18.83
N ALA A 185 11.73 -4.79 19.24
CA ALA A 185 12.18 -3.52 19.81
C ALA A 185 12.09 -2.38 18.78
N LEU A 186 12.63 -2.59 17.57
CA LEU A 186 12.53 -1.60 16.49
C LEU A 186 11.09 -1.36 16.06
N ARG A 187 10.23 -2.40 16.07
CA ARG A 187 8.79 -2.25 15.84
C ARG A 187 8.13 -1.34 16.87
N ALA A 188 8.45 -1.50 18.16
CA ALA A 188 7.91 -0.66 19.22
C ALA A 188 8.34 0.81 19.06
N LEU A 189 9.63 1.05 18.79
CA LEU A 189 10.16 2.39 18.51
C LEU A 189 9.49 3.02 17.30
N ALA A 190 9.41 2.31 16.18
CA ALA A 190 8.76 2.79 14.97
C ALA A 190 7.28 3.11 15.21
N THR A 191 6.57 2.25 15.95
CA THR A 191 5.17 2.47 16.31
C THR A 191 4.99 3.72 17.18
N ALA A 192 5.95 4.03 18.04
CA ALA A 192 5.96 5.26 18.84
C ALA A 192 6.32 6.50 18.02
N HIS A 193 7.37 6.43 17.19
CA HIS A 193 7.70 7.46 16.23
C HIS A 193 6.49 7.83 15.36
N GLY A 194 5.73 6.83 14.92
CA GLY A 194 4.57 7.02 14.07
C GLY A 194 3.48 7.89 14.67
N VAL A 195 3.33 7.91 15.99
CA VAL A 195 2.38 8.80 16.69
C VAL A 195 2.70 10.25 16.38
N VAL A 196 3.99 10.62 16.41
CA VAL A 196 4.43 11.98 16.06
C VAL A 196 4.08 12.30 14.62
N ALA A 197 4.27 11.34 13.69
CA ALA A 197 3.90 11.53 12.29
C ALA A 197 2.39 11.81 12.10
N VAL A 198 1.52 11.09 12.82
CA VAL A 198 0.07 11.31 12.79
C VAL A 198 -0.30 12.66 13.41
N LEU A 199 0.31 13.03 14.52
CA LEU A 199 0.07 14.32 15.16
C LEU A 199 0.51 15.49 14.28
N LEU A 200 1.67 15.41 13.63
CA LEU A 200 2.15 16.40 12.67
C LEU A 200 1.23 16.51 11.45
N LEU A 201 0.68 15.39 10.97
CA LEU A 201 -0.30 15.40 9.88
C LEU A 201 -1.57 16.16 10.29
N ARG A 202 -2.11 15.88 11.48
CA ARG A 202 -3.29 16.57 12.02
C ARG A 202 -3.02 18.05 12.26
N LEU A 203 -1.88 18.38 12.87
CA LEU A 203 -1.46 19.75 13.14
C LEU A 203 -1.30 20.54 11.83
N SER A 204 -0.69 19.93 10.83
CA SER A 204 -0.53 20.51 9.50
C SER A 204 -1.87 20.87 8.86
N ALA A 205 -2.87 20.00 8.98
CA ALA A 205 -4.22 20.27 8.48
C ALA A 205 -4.91 21.37 9.29
N ALA A 206 -4.84 21.33 10.62
CA ALA A 206 -5.49 22.30 11.49
C ALA A 206 -4.92 23.73 11.37
N LEU A 207 -3.60 23.86 11.19
CA LEU A 207 -2.91 25.15 11.11
C LEU A 207 -2.67 25.64 9.68
N GLY A 208 -3.13 24.91 8.65
CA GLY A 208 -2.80 25.25 7.26
C GLY A 208 -1.29 25.30 7.01
N ALA A 209 -0.53 24.42 7.67
CA ALA A 209 0.94 24.41 7.68
C ALA A 209 1.50 23.15 7.00
N PRO A 210 1.55 23.07 5.65
CA PRO A 210 2.02 21.88 4.93
C PRO A 210 3.46 21.47 5.26
N TRP A 211 4.31 22.43 5.66
CA TRP A 211 5.71 22.20 6.00
C TRP A 211 5.87 21.23 7.19
N ALA A 212 4.91 21.20 8.13
CA ALA A 212 4.96 20.31 9.29
C ALA A 212 5.00 18.82 8.88
N ARG A 213 4.43 18.47 7.72
CA ARG A 213 4.48 17.09 7.16
C ARG A 213 5.87 16.68 6.70
N ARG A 214 6.75 17.66 6.44
CA ARG A 214 8.12 17.45 5.95
C ARG A 214 9.17 17.39 7.05
N VAL A 215 8.82 17.75 8.29
CA VAL A 215 9.75 17.73 9.44
C VAL A 215 10.40 16.35 9.62
N LEU A 216 9.64 15.27 9.40
CA LEU A 216 10.15 13.90 9.51
C LEU A 216 10.74 13.34 8.19
N ALA A 217 10.89 14.16 7.15
CA ALA A 217 11.42 13.69 5.87
C ALA A 217 12.88 13.18 5.96
N PRO A 218 13.82 13.84 6.67
CA PRO A 218 15.19 13.36 6.80
C PRO A 218 15.27 12.01 7.54
N VAL A 219 14.53 11.87 8.64
CA VAL A 219 14.39 10.62 9.41
C VAL A 219 13.93 9.48 8.50
N ARG A 220 12.86 9.72 7.73
CA ARG A 220 12.31 8.74 6.80
C ARG A 220 13.29 8.38 5.68
N ALA A 221 13.99 9.37 5.13
CA ALA A 221 14.98 9.16 4.08
C ALA A 221 16.14 8.28 4.57
N ALA A 222 16.61 8.51 5.80
CA ALA A 222 17.64 7.68 6.44
C ALA A 222 17.14 6.24 6.65
N CYS A 223 15.92 6.04 7.15
CA CYS A 223 15.34 4.70 7.28
C CYS A 223 15.27 3.97 5.93
N TYR A 224 14.86 4.65 4.85
CA TYR A 224 14.87 4.04 3.51
C TYR A 224 16.27 3.68 3.01
N ALA A 225 17.27 4.50 3.30
CA ALA A 225 18.66 4.20 2.93
C ALA A 225 19.15 2.93 3.63
N LEU A 226 18.89 2.80 4.93
CA LEU A 226 19.27 1.62 5.73
C LEU A 226 18.53 0.36 5.27
N LEU A 227 17.22 0.45 4.99
CA LEU A 227 16.45 -0.68 4.45
C LEU A 227 16.96 -1.16 3.10
N ARG A 228 17.38 -0.24 2.22
CA ARG A 228 17.97 -0.61 0.92
C ARG A 228 19.33 -1.27 1.09
N ALA A 229 20.19 -0.74 1.96
CA ALA A 229 21.49 -1.36 2.24
C ALA A 229 21.32 -2.79 2.77
N GLN A 230 20.36 -3.01 3.68
CA GLN A 230 20.01 -4.33 4.20
C GLN A 230 19.47 -5.26 3.10
N ALA A 231 18.60 -4.76 2.21
CA ALA A 231 18.04 -5.55 1.11
C ALA A 231 19.13 -5.96 0.10
N SER A 232 20.00 -5.03 -0.29
CA SER A 232 21.13 -5.31 -1.20
C SER A 232 22.07 -6.36 -0.62
N SER A 233 22.44 -6.21 0.66
CA SER A 233 23.34 -7.17 1.33
C SER A 233 22.74 -8.59 1.41
N ARG A 234 21.42 -8.70 1.64
CA ARG A 234 20.72 -9.99 1.61
C ARG A 234 20.69 -10.60 0.20
N ALA A 235 20.42 -9.79 -0.82
CA ALA A 235 20.40 -10.24 -2.21
C ALA A 235 21.78 -10.68 -2.72
N GLU A 236 22.86 -10.09 -2.21
CA GLU A 236 24.23 -10.54 -2.46
C GLU A 236 24.54 -11.86 -1.74
N ALA A 237 24.16 -11.97 -0.46
CA ALA A 237 24.36 -13.20 0.32
C ALA A 237 23.61 -14.40 -0.27
N GLN A 238 22.43 -14.19 -0.86
CA GLN A 238 21.66 -15.25 -1.50
C GLN A 238 22.28 -15.73 -2.82
N ARG A 239 23.14 -14.91 -3.46
CA ARG A 239 23.85 -15.27 -4.70
C ARG A 239 25.22 -15.92 -4.46
N GLY A 240 25.82 -15.76 -3.28
CA GLY A 240 27.14 -16.32 -2.96
C GLY A 240 27.11 -17.41 -1.90
N ALA A 241 27.67 -18.58 -2.18
CA ALA A 241 27.68 -19.75 -1.29
C ALA A 241 28.43 -19.55 0.06
N ALA A 242 29.16 -18.43 0.24
CA ALA A 242 29.86 -18.12 1.49
C ALA A 242 29.91 -16.60 1.73
N ARG A 243 29.05 -16.06 2.60
CA ARG A 243 29.22 -14.77 3.35
C ARG A 243 28.05 -14.38 4.29
N SER A 244 27.49 -15.33 5.03
CA SER A 244 26.40 -15.10 6.01
C SER A 244 26.74 -14.05 7.11
N ALA A 245 28.00 -13.99 7.56
CA ALA A 245 28.42 -13.10 8.66
C ALA A 245 28.35 -11.60 8.32
N SER A 246 28.75 -11.20 7.10
CA SER A 246 28.74 -9.80 6.67
C SER A 246 27.30 -9.26 6.53
N ALA A 247 26.40 -10.07 5.95
CA ALA A 247 24.99 -9.68 5.82
C ALA A 247 24.30 -9.58 7.18
N THR A 248 24.66 -10.45 8.11
CA THR A 248 24.18 -10.40 9.50
C THR A 248 24.65 -9.12 10.20
N LEU A 249 25.93 -8.76 10.04
CA LEU A 249 26.50 -7.52 10.61
C LEU A 249 25.84 -6.26 10.02
N VAL A 250 25.64 -6.20 8.70
CA VAL A 250 24.93 -5.09 8.04
C VAL A 250 23.48 -4.99 8.54
N GLY A 251 22.81 -6.13 8.73
CA GLY A 251 21.46 -6.17 9.31
C GLY A 251 21.41 -5.58 10.72
N PHE A 252 22.31 -6.03 11.61
CA PHE A 252 22.38 -5.55 12.98
C PHE A 252 22.69 -4.05 13.07
N THR A 253 23.72 -3.60 12.35
CA THR A 253 24.14 -2.19 12.34
C THR A 253 23.04 -1.29 11.77
N SER A 254 22.33 -1.74 10.73
CA SER A 254 21.20 -1.01 10.15
C SER A 254 20.02 -0.91 11.11
N GLU A 255 19.69 -1.98 11.85
CA GLU A 255 18.64 -1.92 12.87
C GLU A 255 19.01 -1.00 14.02
N ALA A 256 20.23 -1.08 14.54
CA ALA A 256 20.72 -0.20 15.60
C ALA A 256 20.69 1.27 15.17
N ALA A 257 21.13 1.56 13.94
CA ALA A 257 21.08 2.91 13.38
C ALA A 257 19.64 3.40 13.21
N MET A 258 18.72 2.58 12.68
CA MET A 258 17.31 2.93 12.59
C MET A 258 16.70 3.20 13.99
N ALA A 259 17.01 2.37 14.98
CA ALA A 259 16.55 2.57 16.35
C ALA A 259 17.03 3.91 16.92
N ALA A 260 18.32 4.24 16.76
CA ALA A 260 18.90 5.51 17.22
C ALA A 260 18.24 6.72 16.54
N ILE A 261 17.99 6.65 15.23
CA ILE A 261 17.32 7.72 14.46
C ILE A 261 15.88 7.94 14.95
N LEU A 262 15.15 6.85 15.24
CA LEU A 262 13.74 6.92 15.62
C LEU A 262 13.55 7.30 17.10
N LEU A 263 14.52 6.99 17.97
CA LEU A 263 14.40 7.10 19.42
C LEU A 263 13.91 8.47 19.93
N PRO A 264 14.43 9.62 19.47
CA PRO A 264 13.98 10.93 19.98
C PRO A 264 12.48 11.16 19.77
N THR A 265 12.01 10.88 18.56
CA THR A 265 10.59 10.99 18.21
C THR A 265 9.75 9.86 18.79
N ALA A 266 10.33 8.68 19.02
CA ALA A 266 9.65 7.59 19.69
C ALA A 266 9.34 7.93 21.15
N ALA A 267 10.28 8.55 21.87
CA ALA A 267 10.06 9.05 23.23
C ALA A 267 8.90 10.05 23.27
N LEU A 268 8.92 11.07 22.38
CA LEU A 268 7.82 12.03 22.26
C LEU A 268 6.48 11.36 21.94
N GLY A 269 6.47 10.42 21.00
CA GLY A 269 5.26 9.69 20.63
C GLY A 269 4.71 8.79 21.73
N ALA A 270 5.59 8.19 22.55
CA ALA A 270 5.19 7.42 23.72
C ALA A 270 4.55 8.32 24.79
N SER A 271 5.17 9.46 25.10
CA SER A 271 4.61 10.46 26.02
C SER A 271 3.27 10.99 25.52
N ALA A 272 3.16 11.33 24.23
CA ALA A 272 1.91 11.79 23.63
C ALA A 272 0.80 10.73 23.73
N ARG A 273 1.12 9.44 23.54
CA ARG A 273 0.14 8.36 23.75
C ARG A 273 -0.35 8.27 25.18
N LEU A 274 0.54 8.41 26.17
CA LEU A 274 0.16 8.39 27.57
C LEU A 274 -0.81 9.53 27.90
N VAL A 275 -0.50 10.74 27.44
CA VAL A 275 -1.37 11.92 27.61
C VAL A 275 -2.72 11.71 26.92
N LEU A 276 -2.73 11.25 25.66
CA LEU A 276 -3.97 10.99 24.93
C LEU A 276 -4.83 9.93 25.62
N ARG A 277 -4.21 8.88 26.18
CA ARG A 277 -4.92 7.86 26.96
C ARG A 277 -5.51 8.46 28.23
N ALA A 278 -4.74 9.25 28.98
CA ALA A 278 -5.23 9.94 30.18
C ALA A 278 -6.41 10.88 29.87
N CYS A 279 -6.44 11.46 28.67
CA CYS A 279 -7.54 12.31 28.21
C CYS A 279 -8.68 11.56 27.49
N GLY A 280 -8.65 10.22 27.39
CA GLY A 280 -9.67 9.44 26.67
C GLY A 280 -9.69 9.65 25.14
N ARG A 281 -8.58 10.09 24.56
CA ARG A 281 -8.42 10.47 23.13
C ARG A 281 -7.48 9.54 22.34
N GLU A 282 -7.28 8.31 22.80
CA GLU A 282 -6.41 7.32 22.16
C GLU A 282 -6.73 7.05 20.67
N GLY A 283 -8.00 7.20 20.25
CA GLY A 283 -8.41 7.08 18.86
C GLY A 283 -7.80 8.12 17.89
N TRP A 284 -7.24 9.23 18.41
CA TRP A 284 -6.65 10.28 17.58
C TRP A 284 -5.40 9.85 16.82
N VAL A 285 -4.66 8.89 17.38
CA VAL A 285 -3.35 8.45 16.86
C VAL A 285 -3.37 6.99 16.40
N ARG A 286 -4.58 6.45 16.17
CA ARG A 286 -4.75 5.09 15.68
C ARG A 286 -4.24 5.00 14.23
N PHE A 287 -3.42 3.99 13.98
CA PHE A 287 -2.94 3.64 12.65
C PHE A 287 -4.01 2.84 11.88
N GLY A 288 -4.28 3.23 10.63
CA GLY A 288 -5.24 2.56 9.75
C GLY A 288 -6.60 3.27 9.62
N PRO A 289 -7.44 2.86 8.66
CA PRO A 289 -8.78 3.43 8.49
C PRO A 289 -9.63 3.24 9.76
N PRO A 290 -10.62 4.12 10.02
CA PRO A 290 -11.54 3.93 11.13
C PRO A 290 -12.16 2.54 11.03
N SER A 291 -12.16 1.78 12.12
CA SER A 291 -12.94 0.54 12.16
C SER A 291 -14.39 0.88 11.84
N ALA A 292 -14.93 0.37 10.74
CA ALA A 292 -16.34 0.50 10.41
C ALA A 292 -17.14 0.20 11.68
N ARG A 293 -18.04 1.10 12.07
CA ARG A 293 -18.97 0.81 13.18
C ARG A 293 -19.60 -0.52 12.84
N ARG A 294 -19.39 -1.56 13.66
CA ARG A 294 -20.21 -2.78 13.57
C ARG A 294 -21.64 -2.28 13.64
N ARG A 295 -22.41 -2.39 12.54
CA ARG A 295 -23.85 -2.24 12.62
C ARG A 295 -24.29 -3.21 13.71
N ALA A 296 -24.99 -2.69 14.72
CA ALA A 296 -25.59 -3.55 15.72
C ALA A 296 -26.45 -4.58 14.98
N PRO A 297 -26.45 -5.86 15.40
CA PRO A 297 -27.34 -6.84 14.80
C PRO A 297 -28.76 -6.27 14.92
N ALA A 298 -29.47 -6.23 13.79
CA ALA A 298 -30.90 -5.95 13.79
C ALA A 298 -31.53 -6.98 14.75
N ARG A 299 -32.20 -6.46 15.78
CA ARG A 299 -33.06 -7.27 16.65
C ARG A 299 -34.37 -7.53 15.93
#